data_AF-A0AAV4X002-F1
#
_entry.id   AF-A0AAV4X002-F1
#
_cell.length_a   1.000
_cell.length_b   1.000
_cell.length_c   1.000
_cell.angle_alpha   90.00
_cell.angle_beta   90.00
_cell.angle_gamma   90.00
#
_symmetry.space_group_name_H-M   'P 1'
#
loop_
_entity.id
_entity.type
_entity.pdbx_description
1 polymer ?
#
loop_
_entity_poly.entity_id
_entity_poly.type
_entity_poly.pdbx_seq_one_letter_code
_entity_poly.pdbx_strand_id
1 'polypeptide(L)' 'MVKLDELRYELFDNTPYSLDLAPSDYNPYLNLKRRLIGRLFHSNEDFDCLEKDYYLDMCVCVSMCPSSFPKLKQAGKDRE' A
#
# COMPACT_ATOMS: atom_id res chain seq x y z
N MET A 1 1.22 0.94 -24.09
CA MET A 1 0.33 0.36 -23.06
C MET A 1 -0.05 -1.05 -23.51
N VAL A 2 0.87 -2.02 -23.41
CA VAL A 2 0.74 -3.34 -24.08
C VAL A 2 0.81 -4.52 -23.09
N LYS A 3 1.62 -4.42 -22.02
CA LYS A 3 1.85 -5.57 -21.10
C LYS A 3 0.75 -5.85 -20.08
N LEU A 4 -0.08 -4.86 -19.72
CA LEU A 4 -1.13 -5.05 -18.70
C LEU A 4 -2.37 -5.76 -19.28
N ASP A 5 -2.68 -5.48 -20.55
CA ASP A 5 -3.83 -6.08 -21.25
C ASP A 5 -3.60 -7.58 -21.53
N GLU A 6 -2.35 -7.97 -21.86
CA GLU A 6 -1.94 -9.38 -21.97
C GLU A 6 -2.16 -10.17 -20.67
N LEU A 7 -1.98 -9.51 -19.53
CA LEU A 7 -2.17 -10.08 -18.20
C LEU A 7 -3.62 -9.96 -17.69
N ARG A 8 -4.52 -9.36 -18.48
CA ARG A 8 -5.94 -9.12 -18.13
C ARG A 8 -6.13 -8.28 -16.86
N TYR A 9 -5.17 -7.41 -16.53
CA TYR A 9 -5.34 -6.45 -15.44
C TYR A 9 -6.03 -5.19 -15.92
N GLU A 10 -7.06 -4.77 -15.18
CA GLU A 10 -7.63 -3.45 -15.32
C GLU A 10 -6.75 -2.42 -14.62
N LEU A 11 -6.42 -1.34 -15.32
CA LEU A 11 -5.66 -0.23 -14.74
C LEU A 11 -6.63 0.78 -14.11
N PHE A 12 -6.50 0.98 -12.80
CA PHE A 12 -7.27 2.00 -12.10
C PHE A 12 -6.73 3.40 -12.40
N ASP A 13 -7.63 4.33 -12.72
CA ASP A 13 -7.27 5.74 -12.93
C ASP A 13 -6.81 6.36 -11.61
N ASN A 14 -5.56 6.84 -11.58
CA ASN A 14 -5.02 7.54 -10.43
C ASN A 14 -4.69 8.98 -10.80
N THR A 15 -5.16 9.94 -10.00
CA THR A 15 -4.85 11.35 -10.19
C THR A 15 -3.38 11.63 -9.83
N PRO A 16 -2.69 12.52 -10.57
CA PRO A 16 -1.33 12.93 -10.22
C PRO A 16 -1.24 13.43 -8.77
N TYR A 17 -0.11 13.16 -8.12
CA TYR A 17 0.19 13.62 -6.75
C TYR A 17 -0.83 13.21 -5.67
N SER A 18 -1.59 12.14 -5.89
CA SER A 18 -2.66 11.70 -4.97
C SER A 18 -2.24 10.56 -4.05
N LEU A 19 -1.26 10.84 -3.19
CA LEU A 19 -0.74 9.87 -2.20
C LEU A 19 -1.80 9.44 -1.17
N ASP A 20 -2.82 10.25 -0.94
CA ASP A 20 -3.91 9.95 -0.01
C ASP A 20 -4.98 9.02 -0.61
N LEU A 21 -4.94 8.81 -1.93
CA LEU A 21 -5.77 7.83 -2.64
C LEU A 21 -5.04 6.50 -2.84
N ALA A 22 -3.72 6.50 -2.85
CA ALA A 22 -2.90 5.31 -3.01
C ALA A 22 -2.84 4.49 -1.70
N PRO A 23 -3.49 3.30 -1.63
CA PRO A 23 -3.55 2.47 -0.42
C PRO A 23 -2.20 2.16 0.19
N SER A 24 -1.18 1.99 -0.65
CA SER A 24 0.21 1.76 -0.29
C SER A 24 0.81 2.91 0.53
N ASP A 25 0.50 4.16 0.15
CA ASP A 25 1.17 5.32 0.70
C ASP A 25 0.59 5.78 2.03
N TYR A 26 -0.75 5.88 2.12
CA TYR A 26 -1.40 6.40 3.33
C TYR A 26 -1.52 5.39 4.48
N ASN A 27 -1.29 4.10 4.23
CA ASN A 27 -1.42 3.07 5.27
C ASN A 27 -0.13 2.25 5.51
N PRO A 28 0.25 1.28 4.66
CA PRO A 28 1.38 0.41 4.94
C PRO A 28 2.72 1.18 4.91
N TYR A 29 2.95 2.10 3.97
CA TYR A 29 4.19 2.87 3.99
C TYR A 29 4.22 3.95 5.06
N LEU A 30 3.08 4.55 5.40
CA LEU A 30 3.02 5.47 6.53
C LEU A 30 3.40 4.78 7.85
N ASN A 31 2.86 3.59 8.10
CA ASN A 31 3.14 2.83 9.32
C ASN A 31 4.55 2.21 9.30
N LEU A 32 5.06 1.79 8.15
CA LEU A 32 6.45 1.35 8.01
C LEU A 32 7.41 2.50 8.31
N LYS A 33 7.19 3.69 7.73
CA LYS A 33 8.00 4.89 8.02
C LYS A 33 8.06 5.16 9.53
N ARG A 34 6.92 5.07 10.24
CA ARG A 34 6.89 5.21 11.71
C ARG A 34 7.76 4.19 12.44
N ARG A 35 7.81 2.93 11.98
CA ARG A 35 8.68 1.89 12.55
C ARG A 35 10.16 2.10 12.24
N LEU A 36 10.47 2.74 11.10
CA LEU A 36 11.84 3.00 10.65
C LEU A 36 12.45 4.26 11.28
N ILE A 37 11.64 5.22 11.73
CA ILE A 37 12.15 6.47 12.32
C ILE A 37 13.10 6.18 13.49
N GLY A 38 14.29 6.77 13.43
CA GLY A 38 15.30 6.68 14.49
C GLY A 38 16.06 5.35 14.54
N ARG A 39 15.81 4.41 13.63
CA ARG A 39 16.58 3.17 13.53
C ARG A 39 17.79 3.36 12.62
N LEU A 40 18.92 2.81 13.05
CA LEU A 40 20.10 2.61 12.22
C LEU A 40 20.23 1.11 11.98
N PHE A 41 20.41 0.73 10.72
CA PHE A 41 20.63 -0.66 10.33
C PHE A 41 22.12 -0.85 10.07
N HIS A 42 22.70 -1.90 10.63
CA HIS A 42 24.12 -2.22 10.43
C HIS A 42 24.33 -3.19 9.27
N SER A 43 23.26 -3.87 8.85
CA SER A 43 23.25 -4.72 7.67
C SER A 43 21.88 -4.77 7.00
N ASN A 44 21.82 -5.37 5.81
CA ASN A 44 20.56 -5.57 5.10
C ASN A 44 19.69 -6.63 5.79
N GLU A 45 20.31 -7.63 6.42
CA GLU A 45 19.59 -8.69 7.15
C GLU A 45 18.81 -8.11 8.33
N ASP A 46 19.35 -7.10 9.02
CA ASP A 46 18.66 -6.38 10.10
C ASP A 46 17.38 -5.69 9.59
N PHE A 47 17.44 -5.10 8.39
CA PHE A 47 16.30 -4.47 7.73
C PHE A 47 15.27 -5.50 7.28
N ASP A 48 15.70 -6.58 6.64
CA ASP A 48 14.83 -7.65 6.14
C ASP A 48 14.04 -8.33 7.27
N CYS A 49 14.68 -8.53 8.44
CA CYS A 49 14.00 -9.06 9.62
C CYS A 49 12.87 -8.12 10.09
N LEU A 50 13.16 -6.82 10.21
CA LEU A 50 12.16 -5.83 10.61
C LEU A 50 11.02 -5.70 9.59
N GLU A 51 11.36 -5.74 8.31
CA GLU A 51 10.38 -5.69 7.22
C GLU A 51 9.43 -6.90 7.28
N LYS A 52 9.98 -8.11 7.44
CA LYS A 52 9.18 -9.33 7.58
C LYS A 52 8.27 -9.26 8.80
N ASP A 53 8.80 -8.88 9.96
CA ASP A 53 8.02 -8.73 11.19
C ASP A 53 6.87 -7.72 11.00
N TYR A 54 7.13 -6.62 10.29
CA TYR A 54 6.10 -5.63 9.98
C TYR A 54 4.97 -6.19 9.11
N TYR A 55 5.28 -6.90 8.03
CA TYR A 55 4.25 -7.48 7.16
C TYR A 55 3.51 -8.64 7.82
N LEU A 56 4.17 -9.41 8.69
CA LEU A 56 3.52 -10.42 9.51
C LEU A 56 2.50 -9.81 10.48
N ASP A 57 2.86 -8.71 11.15
CA ASP A 57 1.92 -7.93 11.99
C ASP A 57 0.76 -7.33 11.18
N MET A 58 1.02 -6.90 9.94
CA MET A 58 0.02 -6.28 9.06
C MET A 58 -0.98 -7.28 8.46
N CYS A 59 -0.62 -8.57 8.36
CA CYS A 59 -1.38 -9.61 7.64
C CYS A 59 -2.86 -9.73 8.09
N VAL A 60 -3.19 -9.24 9.29
CA VAL A 60 -4.55 -9.19 9.85
C VAL A 60 -5.42 -8.06 9.26
N CYS A 61 -4.85 -6.95 8.79
CA CYS A 61 -5.60 -5.73 8.45
C CYS A 61 -5.97 -5.57 6.96
N VAL A 62 -5.16 -6.12 6.05
CA VAL A 62 -5.36 -5.94 4.59
C VAL A 62 -6.25 -7.02 3.99
N SER A 63 -6.23 -8.24 4.53
CA SER A 63 -6.94 -9.39 3.99
C SER A 63 -8.42 -9.46 4.38
N MET A 64 -8.85 -8.83 5.47
CA MET A 64 -10.21 -9.03 6.03
C MET A 64 -11.21 -7.88 5.85
N CYS A 65 -10.80 -6.70 5.38
CA CYS A 65 -11.74 -5.56 5.31
C CYS A 65 -11.64 -4.78 3.97
N PRO A 66 -12.53 -5.06 3.02
CA PRO A 66 -12.76 -4.19 1.85
C PRO A 66 -13.22 -2.77 2.24
N SER A 67 -13.63 -2.57 3.49
CA SER A 67 -13.93 -1.28 4.12
C SER A 67 -12.69 -0.49 4.54
N SER A 68 -11.49 -1.10 4.56
CA SER A 68 -10.23 -0.43 4.92
C SER A 68 -9.74 0.55 3.86
N PHE A 69 -10.30 0.50 2.65
CA PHE A 69 -9.99 1.41 1.54
C PHE A 69 -11.24 2.15 1.04
N PRO A 70 -11.94 2.90 1.91
CA PRO A 70 -13.21 3.54 1.55
C PRO A 70 -13.02 4.62 0.48
N LYS A 71 -11.85 5.27 0.44
CA LYS A 71 -11.53 6.31 -0.54
C LYS A 71 -11.42 5.80 -1.98
N LEU A 72 -11.05 4.53 -2.18
CA LEU A 72 -11.06 3.93 -3.52
C LEU A 72 -12.47 3.69 -4.04
N LYS A 73 -13.43 3.36 -3.17
CA LYS A 73 -14.83 3.17 -3.57
C LYS A 73 -15.52 4.47 -3.96
N GLN A 74 -15.14 5.59 -3.34
CA GLN A 74 -15.75 6.89 -3.62
C GLN A 74 -15.34 7.43 -5.01
N ALA A 75 -14.08 7.25 -5.40
CA ALA A 75 -13.57 7.68 -6.72
C ALA A 75 -14.25 6.98 -7.91
N GLY A 76 -14.84 5.79 -7.70
CA GLY A 76 -15.66 5.11 -8.70
C GLY A 76 -17.14 5.52 -8.71
N LYS A 77 -17.62 6.20 -7.67
CA LYS A 77 -19.04 6.54 -7.48
C LYS A 77 -19.42 7.92 -8.01
N ASP A 78 -18.44 8.80 -8.22
CA ASP A 78 -18.64 10.13 -8.79
C ASP A 78 -18.70 10.11 -10.34
N ARG A 79 -18.95 8.93 -10.94
CA ARG A 79 -19.08 8.67 -12.38
C ARG A 79 -20.48 8.18 -12.82
N GLU A 80 -21.53 8.50 -12.06
CA GLU A 80 -22.93 8.38 -12.50
C GLU A 80 -23.60 9.75 -12.66
#